data_AF-A0A645GUI5-F1
#
_entry.id   AF-A0A645GUI5-F1
#
_cell.length_a   1.000
_cell.length_b   1.000
_cell.length_c   1.000
_cell.angle_alpha   90.00
_cell.angle_beta   90.00
_cell.angle_gamma   90.00
#
_symmetry.space_group_name_H-M   'P 1'
#
loop_
_entity.id
_entity.type
_entity.pdbx_description
1 polymer ?
#
loop_
_entity_poly.entity_id
_entity_poly.type
_entity_poly.pdbx_seq_one_letter_code
_entity_poly.pdbx_strand_id
1 'polypeptide(L)'
;MTASDEGLNATQGTSNDSAQPADQAGDTGPAQGGAMPQGGPMADGQAQGGMAGGMGESSDGSQLIITGGEITVNAEGDGIDSNGTVTMSGGTAIVHGPTKSGNGALDTTSFDISGGTLIAAGSTGMVVTPTTTSAQGWVSVNQTLTSGQTVELLDGDTVLATFTAVKDAGNIVISVPGILSGSSYTVRVDDSDAGSVTADQASAGGGMGRAGDQSWQR
;
A
#
# COMPACT_ATOMS: atom_id res chain seq x y z
N MET A 1 10.44 -14.36 2.17
CA MET A 1 11.49 -13.51 1.53
C MET A 1 11.72 -12.30 2.42
N THR A 2 12.97 -11.83 2.57
CA THR A 2 13.30 -10.58 3.27
C THR A 2 14.02 -9.62 2.32
N ALA A 3 13.41 -8.49 1.99
CA ALA A 3 14.04 -7.40 1.24
C ALA A 3 14.46 -6.30 2.22
N SER A 4 15.72 -5.86 2.15
CA SER A 4 16.36 -5.08 3.22
C SER A 4 16.83 -3.68 2.84
N ASP A 5 16.49 -3.16 1.65
CA ASP A 5 16.78 -1.76 1.31
C ASP A 5 15.82 -1.15 0.27
N GLU A 6 15.40 -1.92 -0.75
CA GLU A 6 14.74 -1.40 -1.97
C GLU A 6 13.25 -1.78 -2.10
N GLY A 7 12.60 -2.28 -1.05
CA GLY A 7 11.22 -2.75 -1.14
C GLY A 7 11.05 -4.03 -1.99
N LEU A 8 9.79 -4.40 -2.26
CA LEU A 8 9.43 -5.42 -3.24
C LEU A 8 8.82 -4.75 -4.46
N ASN A 9 9.53 -4.81 -5.59
CA ASN A 9 9.08 -4.20 -6.83
C ASN A 9 8.57 -5.27 -7.83
N ALA A 10 7.36 -5.06 -8.36
CA ALA A 10 6.89 -5.78 -9.54
C ALA A 10 7.03 -4.88 -10.79
N THR A 11 7.99 -5.20 -11.65
CA THR A 11 8.10 -4.62 -13.01
C THR A 11 7.53 -5.62 -14.03
N GLN A 12 6.89 -5.11 -15.09
CA GLN A 12 6.17 -5.87 -16.13
C GLN A 12 6.53 -7.36 -16.24
N GLY A 13 5.65 -8.21 -15.70
CA GLY A 13 5.83 -9.67 -15.61
C GLY A 13 5.21 -10.22 -14.34
N THR A 14 4.71 -11.46 -14.38
CA THR A 14 4.15 -12.12 -13.20
C THR A 14 5.28 -12.61 -12.30
N SER A 15 5.56 -11.90 -11.21
CA SER A 15 6.46 -12.40 -10.17
C SER A 15 5.69 -13.38 -9.27
N ASN A 16 5.78 -14.68 -9.59
CA ASN A 16 5.29 -15.77 -8.72
C ASN A 16 6.43 -16.18 -7.78
N ASP A 17 6.45 -15.66 -6.56
CA ASP A 17 7.53 -15.99 -5.63
C ASP A 17 7.18 -17.22 -4.78
N SER A 18 7.57 -18.40 -5.27
CA SER A 18 7.65 -19.63 -4.51
C SER A 18 9.11 -20.11 -4.48
N ALA A 19 9.72 -19.96 -3.30
CA ALA A 19 11.11 -20.29 -2.91
C ALA A 19 11.99 -21.12 -3.88
N GLN A 20 13.09 -20.53 -4.37
CA GLN A 20 14.42 -21.16 -4.48
C GLN A 20 15.54 -20.10 -4.57
N PRO A 21 16.80 -20.41 -4.15
CA PRO A 21 17.79 -19.44 -3.69
C PRO A 21 18.61 -18.75 -4.80
N ALA A 22 19.11 -17.56 -4.44
CA ALA A 22 19.87 -16.61 -5.26
C ALA A 22 21.13 -17.17 -5.94
N ASP A 23 21.30 -16.83 -7.21
CA ASP A 23 22.61 -16.69 -7.85
C ASP A 23 22.80 -15.27 -8.42
N GLN A 24 23.97 -14.73 -8.14
CA GLN A 24 24.46 -13.43 -8.57
C GLN A 24 24.69 -13.40 -10.08
N ALA A 25 24.34 -12.28 -10.72
CA ALA A 25 25.18 -11.69 -11.75
C ALA A 25 24.77 -10.21 -11.93
N GLY A 26 25.62 -9.30 -11.47
CA GLY A 26 25.66 -7.96 -12.02
C GLY A 26 26.40 -7.98 -13.36
N ASP A 27 26.06 -7.07 -14.27
CA ASP A 27 27.07 -6.32 -15.02
C ASP A 27 26.45 -5.08 -15.66
N THR A 28 27.24 -4.02 -15.58
CA THR A 28 27.13 -2.69 -16.16
C THR A 28 27.48 -2.67 -17.66
N GLY A 29 26.81 -1.83 -18.46
CA GLY A 29 27.37 -1.40 -19.76
C GLY A 29 26.40 -0.66 -20.70
N PRO A 30 26.87 0.27 -21.58
CA PRO A 30 26.21 1.56 -21.80
C PRO A 30 25.64 1.83 -23.21
N ALA A 31 24.82 2.90 -23.25
CA ALA A 31 24.36 3.80 -24.33
C ALA A 31 24.74 3.60 -25.82
N GLN A 32 23.73 3.78 -26.70
CA GLN A 32 23.76 4.36 -28.06
C GLN A 32 22.28 4.61 -28.47
N GLY A 33 21.79 5.70 -29.06
CA GLY A 33 22.37 6.72 -29.93
C GLY A 33 21.61 6.75 -31.27
N GLY A 34 20.75 7.75 -31.52
CA GLY A 34 20.13 8.08 -32.83
C GLY A 34 18.60 7.92 -32.86
N ALA A 35 17.80 8.70 -33.59
CA ALA A 35 17.95 9.93 -34.37
C ALA A 35 16.52 10.48 -34.61
N MET A 36 16.33 11.79 -34.55
CA MET A 36 15.08 12.46 -34.96
C MET A 36 14.98 12.54 -36.50
N PRO A 37 13.77 12.62 -37.06
CA PRO A 37 13.53 13.60 -38.11
C PRO A 37 12.29 14.47 -37.88
N GLN A 38 12.34 15.64 -38.51
CA GLN A 38 11.51 16.83 -38.36
C GLN A 38 10.54 16.97 -39.55
N GLY A 39 9.27 17.35 -39.30
CA GLY A 39 8.55 18.33 -40.13
C GLY A 39 7.37 17.93 -41.05
N GLY A 40 6.13 18.07 -40.54
CA GLY A 40 4.99 18.81 -41.13
C GLY A 40 4.02 18.12 -42.12
N PRO A 41 2.81 18.69 -42.44
CA PRO A 41 2.06 19.81 -41.82
C PRO A 41 0.60 19.47 -41.41
N MET A 42 -0.09 20.46 -40.83
CA MET A 42 -1.42 20.45 -40.18
C MET A 42 -2.63 20.34 -41.14
N ALA A 43 -3.74 19.78 -40.67
CA ALA A 43 -5.09 20.05 -41.19
C ALA A 43 -6.15 20.00 -40.06
N ASP A 44 -7.06 20.98 -40.16
CA ASP A 44 -8.13 21.44 -39.26
C ASP A 44 -9.05 20.40 -38.59
N GLY A 45 -9.44 20.75 -37.35
CA GLY A 45 -10.87 20.88 -37.03
C GLY A 45 -11.52 19.79 -36.19
N GLN A 46 -11.59 20.00 -34.86
CA GLN A 46 -12.85 20.11 -34.09
C GLN A 46 -12.54 20.11 -32.58
N ALA A 47 -12.83 21.25 -31.96
CA ALA A 47 -12.81 21.40 -30.51
C ALA A 47 -13.93 20.58 -29.88
N GLN A 48 -13.58 19.61 -29.05
CA GLN A 48 -14.53 18.96 -28.15
C GLN A 48 -13.89 18.71 -26.79
N GLY A 49 -14.35 19.50 -25.83
CA GLY A 49 -14.68 19.05 -24.48
C GLY A 49 -13.65 18.26 -23.69
N GLY A 50 -12.99 18.97 -22.77
CA GLY A 50 -12.88 18.56 -21.37
C GLY A 50 -12.13 17.27 -21.10
N MET A 51 -10.87 17.40 -20.70
CA MET A 51 -10.25 16.43 -19.80
C MET A 51 -9.47 17.20 -18.74
N ALA A 52 -10.16 17.56 -17.66
CA ALA A 52 -9.52 17.63 -16.36
C ALA A 52 -9.15 16.18 -16.00
N GLY A 53 -8.03 15.71 -16.56
CA GLY A 53 -7.44 14.43 -16.20
C GLY A 53 -6.94 14.58 -14.77
N GLY A 54 -7.65 13.96 -13.82
CA GLY A 54 -7.12 13.73 -12.50
C GLY A 54 -5.79 12.99 -12.65
N MET A 55 -4.75 13.51 -12.01
CA MET A 55 -3.46 12.87 -11.88
C MET A 55 -3.63 11.67 -10.94
N GLY A 56 -4.30 10.62 -11.42
CA GLY A 56 -4.41 9.32 -10.79
C GLY A 56 -3.41 8.37 -11.44
N GLU A 57 -2.73 7.60 -10.62
CA GLU A 57 -1.76 6.59 -11.09
C GLU A 57 -2.46 5.63 -12.04
N SER A 58 -1.90 5.47 -13.24
CA SER A 58 -2.44 4.61 -14.27
C SER A 58 -1.66 3.31 -14.26
N SER A 59 -2.34 2.18 -14.12
CA SER A 59 -1.70 0.87 -14.14
C SER A 59 -0.94 0.65 -15.45
N ASP A 60 0.31 0.22 -15.36
CA ASP A 60 1.14 -0.16 -16.51
C ASP A 60 0.99 -1.64 -16.92
N GLY A 61 0.10 -2.37 -16.25
CA GLY A 61 -0.12 -3.81 -16.44
C GLY A 61 0.74 -4.73 -15.56
N SER A 62 1.65 -4.19 -14.74
CA SER A 62 2.43 -4.96 -13.77
C SER A 62 1.53 -5.62 -12.71
N GLN A 63 1.92 -6.82 -12.25
CA GLN A 63 1.17 -7.57 -11.24
C GLN A 63 2.09 -8.23 -10.23
N LEU A 64 1.79 -8.02 -8.94
CA LEU A 64 2.34 -8.79 -7.84
C LEU A 64 1.24 -9.70 -7.27
N ILE A 65 1.53 -11.00 -7.12
CA ILE A 65 0.55 -11.98 -6.64
C ILE A 65 1.12 -12.71 -5.42
N ILE A 66 0.47 -12.52 -4.27
CA ILE A 66 0.82 -13.16 -2.99
C ILE A 66 -0.23 -14.22 -2.68
N THR A 67 0.15 -15.49 -2.76
CA THR A 67 -0.76 -16.63 -2.50
C THR A 67 -0.47 -17.35 -1.18
N GLY A 68 0.68 -17.12 -0.57
CA GLY A 68 1.15 -17.84 0.60
C GLY A 68 2.54 -17.40 1.05
N GLY A 69 3.08 -18.09 2.06
CA GLY A 69 4.41 -17.81 2.61
C GLY A 69 4.45 -16.61 3.55
N GLU A 70 5.66 -16.25 3.96
CA GLU A 70 5.95 -15.10 4.82
C GLU A 70 6.91 -14.15 4.10
N ILE A 71 6.48 -12.89 4.00
CA ILE A 71 7.18 -11.80 3.36
C ILE A 71 7.37 -10.71 4.42
N THR A 72 8.63 -10.33 4.65
CA THR A 72 8.94 -9.20 5.52
C THR A 72 9.82 -8.22 4.77
N VAL A 73 9.38 -6.98 4.66
CA VAL A 73 10.09 -5.90 3.97
C VAL A 73 10.51 -4.86 4.99
N ASN A 74 11.77 -4.45 4.97
CA ASN A 74 12.26 -3.32 5.74
C ASN A 74 12.87 -2.30 4.78
N ALA A 75 12.09 -1.26 4.45
CA ALA A 75 12.38 -0.36 3.33
C ALA A 75 12.70 1.06 3.81
N GLU A 76 13.73 1.67 3.22
CA GLU A 76 13.97 3.13 3.30
C GLU A 76 13.31 3.87 2.13
N GLY A 77 13.05 3.16 1.03
CA GLY A 77 12.19 3.56 -0.10
C GLY A 77 10.73 3.13 0.08
N ASP A 78 10.02 2.92 -1.03
CA ASP A 78 8.70 2.30 -1.01
C ASP A 78 8.76 0.84 -0.54
N GLY A 79 7.75 0.40 0.20
CA GLY A 79 7.69 -0.94 0.77
C GLY A 79 7.31 -1.99 -0.26
N ILE A 80 6.02 -2.14 -0.55
CA ILE A 80 5.55 -2.88 -1.71
C ILE A 80 5.29 -1.85 -2.81
N ASP A 81 6.07 -1.91 -3.89
CA ASP A 81 6.06 -0.98 -5.02
C ASP A 81 5.58 -1.71 -6.28
N SER A 82 4.47 -1.25 -6.84
CA SER A 82 3.95 -1.76 -8.10
C SER A 82 3.25 -0.66 -8.88
N ASN A 83 3.75 -0.36 -10.08
CA ASN A 83 3.04 0.49 -11.05
C ASN A 83 1.76 -0.17 -11.61
N GLY A 84 1.31 -1.29 -11.05
CA GLY A 84 0.06 -1.94 -11.37
C GLY A 84 -0.64 -2.53 -10.14
N THR A 85 -1.18 -3.74 -10.28
CA THR A 85 -2.06 -4.33 -9.26
C THR A 85 -1.30 -5.30 -8.37
N VAL A 86 -1.55 -5.23 -7.07
CA VAL A 86 -1.16 -6.26 -6.10
C VAL A 86 -2.39 -7.06 -5.72
N THR A 87 -2.28 -8.39 -5.75
CA THR A 87 -3.34 -9.29 -5.28
C THR A 87 -2.80 -10.18 -4.17
N MET A 88 -3.56 -10.31 -3.09
CA MET A 88 -3.23 -11.19 -1.97
C MET A 88 -4.39 -12.13 -1.66
N SER A 89 -4.11 -13.44 -1.67
CA SER A 89 -5.10 -14.49 -1.37
C SER A 89 -4.72 -15.38 -0.19
N GLY A 90 -3.50 -15.24 0.32
CA GLY A 90 -3.00 -15.97 1.47
C GLY A 90 -1.61 -15.51 1.89
N GLY A 91 -1.06 -16.16 2.91
CA GLY A 91 0.26 -15.83 3.45
C GLY A 91 0.25 -14.62 4.40
N THR A 92 1.46 -14.18 4.76
CA THR A 92 1.71 -13.05 5.65
C THR A 92 2.68 -12.09 4.97
N ALA A 93 2.31 -10.81 4.90
CA ALA A 93 3.14 -9.72 4.41
C ALA A 93 3.26 -8.65 5.51
N ILE A 94 4.48 -8.45 6.00
CA ILE A 94 4.81 -7.42 6.99
C ILE A 94 5.74 -6.41 6.32
N VAL A 95 5.36 -5.14 6.32
CA VAL A 95 6.12 -4.06 5.70
C VAL A 95 6.45 -3.01 6.74
N HIS A 96 7.74 -2.87 7.01
CA HIS A 96 8.32 -1.76 7.75
C HIS A 96 8.75 -0.71 6.74
N GLY A 97 7.80 0.14 6.38
CA GLY A 97 7.96 1.20 5.40
C GLY A 97 8.85 2.35 5.88
N PRO A 98 8.99 3.37 5.02
CA PRO A 98 9.88 4.49 5.26
C PRO A 98 9.35 5.39 6.38
N THR A 99 10.26 5.97 7.16
CA THR A 99 9.92 6.96 8.20
C THR A 99 9.70 8.36 7.61
N LYS A 100 10.24 8.61 6.41
CA LYS A 100 10.16 9.88 5.70
C LYS A 100 8.96 9.91 4.77
N SER A 101 8.38 11.09 4.61
CA SER A 101 7.36 11.36 3.59
C SER A 101 7.97 11.31 2.18
N GLY A 102 7.11 11.13 1.18
CA GLY A 102 7.48 11.06 -0.24
C GLY A 102 7.53 9.64 -0.79
N ASN A 103 7.56 8.64 0.09
CA ASN A 103 7.44 7.21 -0.19
C ASN A 103 6.40 6.60 0.78
N GLY A 104 5.82 5.46 0.40
CA GLY A 104 4.78 4.73 1.12
C GLY A 104 5.22 3.34 1.61
N ALA A 105 4.56 2.83 2.65
CA ALA A 105 4.70 1.39 2.99
C ALA A 105 4.10 0.51 1.88
N LEU A 106 3.06 1.01 1.21
CA LEU A 106 2.49 0.47 0.00
C LEU A 106 2.49 1.61 -1.02
N ASP A 107 2.94 1.32 -2.23
CA ASP A 107 2.89 2.21 -3.38
C ASP A 107 2.40 1.40 -4.58
N THR A 108 1.10 1.42 -4.81
CA THR A 108 0.45 0.54 -5.80
C THR A 108 -0.75 1.21 -6.42
N THR A 109 -1.03 0.97 -7.70
CA THR A 109 -2.28 1.46 -8.32
C THR A 109 -3.51 0.84 -7.66
N SER A 110 -3.48 -0.46 -7.37
CA SER A 110 -4.53 -1.14 -6.60
C SER A 110 -3.96 -2.30 -5.80
N PHE A 111 -4.52 -2.54 -4.62
CA PHE A 111 -4.18 -3.68 -3.79
C PHE A 111 -5.47 -4.40 -3.38
N ASP A 112 -5.70 -5.58 -3.95
CA ASP A 112 -6.89 -6.40 -3.70
C ASP A 112 -6.56 -7.56 -2.75
N ILE A 113 -7.28 -7.66 -1.64
CA ILE A 113 -7.07 -8.70 -0.62
C ILE A 113 -8.31 -9.60 -0.52
N SER A 114 -8.09 -10.90 -0.63
CA SER A 114 -9.11 -11.94 -0.44
C SER A 114 -8.78 -12.93 0.67
N GLY A 115 -7.55 -12.89 1.21
CA GLY A 115 -7.12 -13.73 2.31
C GLY A 115 -5.67 -13.43 2.74
N GLY A 116 -5.32 -13.90 3.94
CA GLY A 116 -3.97 -13.75 4.51
C GLY A 116 -3.86 -12.59 5.50
N THR A 117 -2.63 -12.22 5.84
CA THR A 117 -2.31 -11.14 6.77
C THR A 117 -1.44 -10.09 6.11
N LEU A 118 -1.89 -8.85 6.07
CA LEU A 118 -1.09 -7.68 5.69
C LEU A 118 -0.93 -6.77 6.91
N ILE A 119 0.31 -6.41 7.24
CA ILE A 119 0.61 -5.34 8.19
C ILE A 119 1.66 -4.42 7.55
N ALA A 120 1.26 -3.21 7.17
CA ALA A 120 2.15 -2.23 6.55
C ALA A 120 2.19 -0.95 7.36
N ALA A 121 3.34 -0.66 7.98
CA ALA A 121 3.55 0.53 8.82
C ALA A 121 4.54 1.48 8.15
N GLY A 122 4.25 2.78 8.13
CA GLY A 122 5.14 3.76 7.50
C GLY A 122 4.73 5.20 7.80
N SER A 123 5.31 6.13 7.05
CA SER A 123 4.97 7.55 7.15
C SER A 123 3.50 7.83 6.77
N THR A 124 2.93 8.92 7.27
CA THR A 124 1.62 9.42 6.82
C THR A 124 1.70 10.22 5.51
N GLY A 125 2.90 10.39 4.95
CA GLY A 125 3.14 11.26 3.80
C GLY A 125 2.61 10.71 2.47
N MET A 126 2.38 9.40 2.41
CA MET A 126 1.86 8.69 1.24
C MET A 126 1.22 7.38 1.73
N VAL A 127 -0.02 7.48 2.24
CA VAL A 127 -0.76 6.30 2.71
C VAL A 127 -1.55 5.72 1.55
N VAL A 128 -1.19 4.50 1.16
CA VAL A 128 -2.00 3.66 0.27
C VAL A 128 -2.62 2.54 1.10
N THR A 129 -3.88 2.23 0.80
CA THR A 129 -4.64 1.17 1.47
C THR A 129 -5.11 0.15 0.45
N PRO A 130 -5.50 -1.05 0.89
CA PRO A 130 -6.22 -1.97 0.02
C PRO A 130 -7.49 -1.33 -0.52
N THR A 131 -7.97 -1.86 -1.64
CA THR A 131 -9.19 -1.39 -2.28
C THR A 131 -10.40 -1.66 -1.38
N THR A 132 -11.39 -0.77 -1.39
CA THR A 132 -12.65 -0.97 -0.65
C THR A 132 -13.51 -2.09 -1.23
N THR A 133 -13.14 -2.63 -2.39
CA THR A 133 -13.75 -3.81 -3.03
C THR A 133 -13.05 -5.11 -2.66
N SER A 134 -12.01 -5.07 -1.83
CA SER A 134 -11.36 -6.26 -1.28
C SER A 134 -12.36 -7.15 -0.54
N ALA A 135 -12.22 -8.47 -0.67
CA ALA A 135 -13.12 -9.42 -0.03
C ALA A 135 -12.80 -9.61 1.46
N GLN A 136 -11.54 -9.41 1.86
CA GLN A 136 -11.13 -9.34 3.25
C GLN A 136 -11.02 -7.87 3.67
N GLY A 137 -11.62 -7.52 4.83
CA GLY A 137 -11.59 -6.16 5.34
C GLY A 137 -10.20 -5.72 5.80
N TRP A 138 -10.01 -4.42 5.89
CA TRP A 138 -8.77 -3.80 6.35
C TRP A 138 -9.05 -2.53 7.17
N VAL A 139 -8.08 -2.11 7.96
CA VAL A 139 -8.11 -0.83 8.69
C VAL A 139 -6.87 -0.02 8.38
N SER A 140 -7.00 1.31 8.36
CA SER A 140 -5.86 2.24 8.29
C SER A 140 -5.88 3.14 9.51
N VAL A 141 -4.86 3.00 10.36
CA VAL A 141 -4.78 3.66 11.66
C VAL A 141 -3.69 4.72 11.61
N ASN A 142 -4.07 5.99 11.75
CA ASN A 142 -3.12 7.08 11.96
C ASN A 142 -2.71 7.11 13.43
N GLN A 143 -1.55 6.54 13.71
CA GLN A 143 -0.97 6.46 15.04
C GLN A 143 0.52 6.73 14.96
N THR A 144 0.99 7.71 15.72
CA THR A 144 2.44 7.92 15.89
C THR A 144 2.98 6.78 16.74
N LEU A 145 3.92 6.04 16.17
CA LEU A 145 4.63 4.92 16.79
C LEU A 145 6.12 5.23 16.78
N THR A 146 6.77 4.94 17.90
CA THR A 146 8.22 4.87 18.01
C THR A 146 8.66 3.42 17.86
N SER A 147 9.85 3.20 17.30
CA SER A 147 10.47 1.86 17.30
C SER A 147 10.45 1.22 18.70
N GLY A 148 10.04 -0.05 18.76
CA GLY A 148 9.86 -0.84 19.98
C GLY A 148 8.43 -0.87 20.52
N GLN A 149 7.55 0.06 20.12
CA GLN A 149 6.16 0.06 20.58
C GLN A 149 5.34 -1.05 19.93
N THR A 150 4.39 -1.59 20.68
CA THR A 150 3.49 -2.64 20.20
C THR A 150 2.08 -2.12 20.00
N VAL A 151 1.52 -2.39 18.82
CA VAL A 151 0.14 -2.09 18.45
C VAL A 151 -0.68 -3.37 18.50
N GLU A 152 -1.87 -3.28 19.06
CA GLU A 152 -2.89 -4.32 18.99
C GLU A 152 -4.15 -3.78 18.32
N LEU A 153 -4.75 -4.59 17.45
CA LEU A 153 -6.08 -4.36 16.89
C LEU A 153 -7.05 -5.35 17.51
N LEU A 154 -8.12 -4.85 18.12
CA LEU A 154 -9.06 -5.64 18.90
C LEU A 154 -10.49 -5.55 18.35
N ASP A 155 -11.19 -6.69 18.39
CA ASP A 155 -12.64 -6.81 18.25
C ASP A 155 -13.24 -7.16 19.62
N GLY A 156 -13.77 -6.13 20.31
CA GLY A 156 -14.09 -6.23 21.73
C GLY A 156 -12.86 -6.57 22.56
N ASP A 157 -12.90 -7.71 23.26
CA ASP A 157 -11.79 -8.23 24.06
C ASP A 157 -10.86 -9.17 23.28
N THR A 158 -11.15 -9.44 22.00
CA THR A 158 -10.37 -10.36 21.18
C THR A 158 -9.29 -9.60 20.40
N VAL A 159 -8.02 -9.94 20.62
CA VAL A 159 -6.91 -9.42 19.81
C VAL A 159 -6.91 -10.12 18.45
N LEU A 160 -7.10 -9.35 17.38
CA LEU A 160 -7.07 -9.85 16.00
C LEU A 160 -5.65 -9.80 15.40
N ALA A 161 -4.88 -8.78 15.75
CA ALA A 161 -3.51 -8.59 15.28
C ALA A 161 -2.65 -7.92 16.36
N THR A 162 -1.38 -8.31 16.42
CA THR A 162 -0.34 -7.69 17.24
C THR A 162 0.84 -7.38 16.34
N PHE A 163 1.38 -6.16 16.44
CA PHE A 163 2.52 -5.70 15.65
C PHE A 163 3.47 -4.88 16.51
N THR A 164 4.74 -5.26 16.54
CA THR A 164 5.79 -4.44 17.16
C THR A 164 6.49 -3.62 16.08
N ALA A 165 6.43 -2.30 16.21
CA ALA A 165 7.09 -1.38 15.30
C ALA A 165 8.62 -1.53 15.44
N VAL A 166 9.32 -1.82 14.34
CA VAL A 166 10.80 -1.86 14.32
C VAL A 166 11.39 -0.51 13.86
N LYS A 167 10.56 0.34 13.27
CA LYS A 167 10.85 1.71 12.83
C LYS A 167 9.76 2.64 13.34
N ASP A 168 10.08 3.93 13.42
CA ASP A 168 9.06 4.95 13.67
C ASP A 168 8.04 4.95 12.52
N ALA A 169 6.76 5.13 12.85
CA ALA A 169 5.68 5.15 11.87
C ALA A 169 4.61 6.16 12.29
N GLY A 170 3.84 6.64 11.32
CA GLY A 170 2.68 7.50 11.56
C GLY A 170 1.36 6.90 11.09
N ASN A 171 1.42 5.86 10.26
CA ASN A 171 0.27 5.08 9.83
C ASN A 171 0.59 3.58 9.88
N ILE A 172 -0.42 2.78 10.19
CA ILE A 172 -0.39 1.33 10.03
C ILE A 172 -1.66 0.86 9.32
N VAL A 173 -1.47 0.11 8.24
CA VAL A 173 -2.52 -0.60 7.50
C VAL A 173 -2.52 -2.05 7.92
N ILE A 174 -3.67 -2.56 8.34
CA ILE A 174 -3.82 -3.94 8.83
C ILE A 174 -4.97 -4.60 8.08
N SER A 175 -4.72 -5.76 7.49
CA SER A 175 -5.75 -6.70 7.05
C SER A 175 -5.44 -8.07 7.63
N VAL A 176 -6.37 -8.64 8.39
CA VAL A 176 -6.28 -10.00 8.95
C VAL A 176 -7.63 -10.70 8.84
N PRO A 177 -7.67 -12.04 8.86
CA PRO A 177 -8.92 -12.77 8.94
C PRO A 177 -9.71 -12.32 10.18
N GLY A 178 -10.99 -11.97 10.00
CA GLY A 178 -11.85 -11.46 11.07
C GLY A 178 -12.16 -9.97 11.00
N ILE A 179 -11.45 -9.19 10.16
CA ILE A 179 -11.87 -7.82 9.85
C ILE A 179 -13.05 -7.84 8.88
N LEU A 180 -14.14 -7.19 9.28
CA LEU A 180 -15.41 -7.11 8.59
C LEU A 180 -15.66 -5.66 8.17
N SER A 181 -16.01 -5.48 6.90
CA SER A 181 -16.29 -4.16 6.32
C SER A 181 -17.29 -3.34 7.15
N GLY A 182 -16.97 -2.06 7.38
CA GLY A 182 -17.82 -1.13 8.13
C GLY A 182 -17.90 -1.38 9.65
N SER A 183 -17.26 -2.42 10.18
CA SER A 183 -17.18 -2.68 11.62
C SER A 183 -16.12 -1.79 12.27
N SER A 184 -16.27 -1.54 13.57
CA SER A 184 -15.32 -0.74 14.35
C SER A 184 -14.46 -1.63 15.24
N TYR A 185 -13.17 -1.29 15.33
CA TYR A 185 -12.14 -2.02 16.05
C TYR A 185 -11.40 -1.07 17.00
N THR A 186 -10.98 -1.57 18.16
CA THR A 186 -10.17 -0.80 19.10
C THR A 186 -8.70 -0.96 18.75
N VAL A 187 -7.94 0.13 18.88
CA VAL A 187 -6.48 0.14 18.74
C VAL A 187 -5.89 0.35 20.13
N ARG A 188 -4.89 -0.46 20.48
CA ARG A 188 -4.03 -0.25 21.66
C ARG A 188 -2.59 -0.04 21.26
N VAL A 189 -1.88 0.78 22.02
CA VAL A 189 -0.43 0.96 21.94
C VAL A 189 0.15 0.76 23.34
N ASP A 190 1.07 -0.20 23.49
CA ASP A 190 1.71 -0.55 24.78
C ASP A 190 0.68 -0.67 25.92
N ASP A 191 -0.32 -1.53 25.73
CA ASP A 191 -1.44 -1.80 26.65
C ASP A 191 -2.39 -0.61 26.93
N SER A 192 -2.18 0.54 26.28
CA SER A 192 -3.02 1.73 26.43
C SER A 192 -3.98 1.89 25.25
N ASP A 193 -5.26 2.17 25.52
CA ASP A 193 -6.25 2.45 24.47
C ASP A 193 -5.84 3.70 23.67
N ALA A 194 -5.68 3.52 22.37
CA ALA A 194 -5.29 4.56 21.40
C ALA A 194 -6.46 5.04 20.53
N GLY A 195 -7.65 4.47 20.73
CA GLY A 195 -8.88 4.87 20.05
C GLY A 195 -9.53 3.74 19.27
N SER A 196 -10.37 4.09 18.30
CA SER A 196 -11.08 3.13 17.45
C SER A 196 -10.95 3.50 15.98
N VAL A 197 -10.98 2.49 15.11
CA VAL A 197 -10.93 2.62 13.64
C VAL A 197 -12.11 1.86 13.02
N THR A 198 -12.62 2.34 11.90
CA THR A 198 -13.66 1.64 11.12
C THR A 198 -13.02 0.99 9.90
N ALA A 199 -13.36 -0.27 9.65
CA ALA A 199 -12.82 -1.01 8.51
C ALA A 199 -13.30 -0.46 7.16
N ASP A 200 -12.43 -0.60 6.16
CA ASP A 200 -12.57 -0.20 4.76
C ASP A 200 -12.84 1.29 4.55
N GLN A 201 -12.34 2.11 5.48
CA GLN A 201 -12.32 3.55 5.36
C GLN A 201 -10.88 4.03 5.31
N ALA A 202 -10.53 4.73 4.23
CA ALA A 202 -9.23 5.40 4.15
C ALA A 202 -9.14 6.41 5.29
N SER A 203 -8.01 6.40 6.01
CA SER A 203 -7.80 7.35 7.09
C SER A 203 -7.78 8.76 6.50
N ALA A 204 -8.48 9.72 7.14
CA ALA A 204 -8.75 11.06 6.59
C ALA A 204 -7.51 11.97 6.40
N GLY A 205 -6.30 11.42 6.33
CA GLY A 205 -5.02 12.13 6.35
C GLY A 205 -4.22 12.17 5.05
N GLY A 206 -4.65 11.52 3.96
CA GLY A 206 -3.85 11.48 2.73
C GLY A 206 -4.69 11.19 1.50
N GLY A 207 -5.31 12.22 0.92
CA GLY A 207 -6.09 12.09 -0.31
C GLY A 207 -7.24 13.07 -0.35
N MET A 208 -7.12 14.13 -1.15
CA MET A 208 -8.22 15.03 -1.45
C MET A 208 -9.32 14.24 -2.19
N GLY A 209 -10.42 13.90 -1.49
CA GLY A 209 -11.51 13.16 -2.13
C GLY A 209 -12.72 12.89 -1.24
N ARG A 210 -13.62 13.88 -1.15
CA ARG A 210 -15.06 13.73 -0.86
C ARG A 210 -15.47 13.22 0.54
N ALA A 211 -15.55 14.15 1.50
CA ALA A 211 -16.64 14.10 2.48
C ALA A 211 -17.89 14.67 1.80
N GLY A 212 -18.79 13.78 1.41
CA GLY A 212 -20.12 14.14 0.93
C GLY A 212 -20.89 14.91 2.00
N ASP A 213 -21.46 16.02 1.56
CA ASP A 213 -22.36 16.93 2.27
C ASP A 213 -23.43 16.17 3.07
N GLN A 214 -23.25 16.05 4.39
CA GLN A 214 -24.33 15.63 5.28
C GLN A 214 -24.97 16.88 5.87
N SER A 215 -25.91 17.44 5.10
CA SER A 215 -26.88 18.40 5.57
C SER A 215 -27.71 17.80 6.71
N TRP A 216 -27.41 18.17 7.95
CA TRP A 216 -28.33 17.98 9.08
C TRP A 216 -29.15 19.25 9.26
N GLN A 217 -30.43 19.13 8.90
CA GLN A 217 -31.48 20.10 9.20
C GLN A 217 -31.56 20.35 10.71
N ARG A 218 -31.58 21.62 11.11
CA ARG A 218 -32.41 22.14 12.20
C ARG A 218 -32.80 23.58 11.91
#